data_AF-A0A2E8ZQY8-F1
#
_entry.id   AF-A0A2E8ZQY8-F1
#
_cell.length_a   1.000
_cell.length_b   1.000
_cell.length_c   1.000
_cell.angle_alpha   90.00
_cell.angle_beta   90.00
_cell.angle_gamma   90.00
#
_symmetry.space_group_name_H-M   'P 1'
#
loop_
_entity.id
_entity.type
_entity.pdbx_description
1 polymer ?
#
loop_
_entity_poly.entity_id
_entity_poly.type
_entity_poly.pdbx_seq_one_letter_code
_entity_poly.pdbx_strand_id
1 'polypeptide(L)' 'MERILIVGGGAGGLELATRLGRQLGKRGKAHIELIDANQTHLWKPLLHEVATGALDSGID' A
#
# COMPACT_ATOMS: atom_id res chain seq x y z
N MET A 1 -18.31 -9.76 13.85
CA MET A 1 -17.64 -9.44 12.57
C MET A 1 -16.26 -8.93 12.92
N GLU A 2 -15.22 -9.67 12.56
CA GLU A 2 -13.84 -9.32 12.95
C GLU A 2 -13.36 -8.06 12.21
N ARG A 3 -12.60 -7.21 12.89
CA ARG A 3 -11.93 -6.05 12.28
C ARG A 3 -10.43 -6.34 12.17
N ILE A 4 -9.90 -6.26 10.96
CA ILE A 4 -8.48 -6.49 10.66
C ILE A 4 -7.88 -5.14 10.27
N LEU A 5 -7.01 -4.63 11.13
CA LEU A 5 -6.27 -3.39 10.90
C LEU A 5 -4.86 -3.71 10.37
N ILE A 6 -4.49 -3.05 9.27
CA ILE A 6 -3.17 -3.16 8.64
C ILE A 6 -2.50 -1.80 8.80
N VAL A 7 -1.32 -1.78 9.43
CA VAL A 7 -0.55 -0.55 9.67
C VAL A 7 0.67 -0.55 8.75
N GLY A 8 0.74 0.45 7.85
CA GLY A 8 1.77 0.61 6.84
C GLY A 8 1.37 0.05 5.47
N GLY A 9 1.05 0.92 4.52
CA GLY A 9 0.76 0.69 3.11
C GLY A 9 2.01 0.63 2.22
N GLY A 10 3.09 0.01 2.70
CA GLY A 10 4.23 -0.39 1.86
C GLY A 10 3.87 -1.59 0.95
N ALA A 11 4.88 -2.13 0.24
CA ALA A 11 4.68 -3.21 -0.72
C ALA A 11 3.91 -4.41 -0.15
N GLY A 12 4.17 -4.78 1.10
CA GLY A 12 3.45 -5.86 1.77
C GLY A 12 2.04 -5.46 2.25
N GLY A 13 1.89 -4.26 2.80
CA GLY A 13 0.63 -3.84 3.43
C GLY A 13 -0.49 -3.55 2.43
N LEU A 14 -0.17 -2.89 1.31
CA LEU A 14 -1.16 -2.62 0.26
C LEU A 14 -1.61 -3.91 -0.43
N GLU A 15 -0.68 -4.83 -0.69
CA GLU A 15 -0.99 -6.15 -1.25
C GLU A 15 -1.84 -6.98 -0.29
N LEU A 16 -1.48 -7.00 1.00
CA LEU A 16 -2.25 -7.69 2.03
C LEU A 16 -3.67 -7.13 2.16
N ALA A 17 -3.81 -5.81 2.23
CA ALA A 17 -5.12 -5.13 2.31
C ALA A 17 -6.00 -5.48 1.11
N THR A 18 -5.42 -5.48 -0.09
CA THR A 18 -6.11 -5.86 -1.32
C THR A 18 -6.58 -7.31 -1.28
N ARG A 19 -5.68 -8.24 -0.90
CA ARG A 19 -5.99 -9.67 -0.83
C ARG A 19 -7.08 -9.98 0.19
N LEU A 20 -6.98 -9.44 1.41
CA LEU A 20 -7.97 -9.64 2.47
C LEU A 20 -9.29 -8.95 2.14
N GLY A 21 -9.26 -7.77 1.52
CA GLY A 21 -10.45 -7.08 1.04
C GLY A 21 -11.22 -7.95 0.03
N ARG A 22 -10.53 -8.60 -0.91
CA ARG A 22 -11.14 -9.52 -1.88
C ARG A 22 -11.67 -10.80 -1.24
N GLN A 23 -10.92 -11.41 -0.32
CA GLN A 23 -11.23 -12.73 0.24
C GLN A 23 -12.28 -12.69 1.36
N LEU A 24 -12.23 -11.66 2.22
CA LEU A 24 -13.00 -11.56 3.44
C LEU A 24 -13.92 -10.33 3.44
N GLY A 25 -13.38 -9.16 3.05
CA GLY A 25 -14.11 -7.89 3.05
C GLY A 25 -15.35 -7.90 2.17
N LYS A 26 -15.17 -8.17 0.86
CA LYS A 26 -16.26 -8.26 -0.12
C LYS A 26 -17.31 -9.33 0.20
N ARG A 27 -16.96 -10.32 1.02
CA ARG A 27 -17.86 -11.40 1.46
C ARG A 27 -18.54 -11.10 2.81
N GLY A 28 -18.33 -9.92 3.38
CA GLY A 28 -18.87 -9.54 4.69
C GLY A 28 -18.33 -10.37 5.85
N LYS A 29 -17.19 -11.05 5.70
CA LYS A 29 -16.62 -11.92 6.74
C LYS A 29 -15.73 -11.16 7.72
N ALA A 30 -15.12 -10.06 7.29
CA ALA A 30 -14.31 -9.19 8.12
C ALA A 30 -14.33 -7.75 7.59
N HIS A 31 -14.15 -6.77 8.47
CA HIS A 31 -13.88 -5.38 8.11
C HIS A 31 -12.37 -5.18 7.96
N ILE A 32 -11.92 -4.80 6.76
CA ILE A 32 -10.49 -4.62 6.45
C ILE A 32 -10.19 -3.12 6.41
N GLU A 33 -9.23 -2.67 7.20
CA GLU A 33 -8.83 -1.26 7.30
C GLU A 33 -7.31 -1.15 7.12
N LEU A 34 -6.87 -0.27 6.23
CA LEU A 34 -5.44 0.05 6.00
C LEU A 34 -5.19 1.47 6.47
N ILE A 35 -4.20 1.64 7.34
CA ILE A 35 -3.71 2.95 7.78
C ILE A 35 -2.25 3.08 7.35
N ASP A 36 -1.93 4.15 6.63
CA ASP A 36 -0.56 4.57 6.32
C ASP A 36 -0.37 6.05 6.67
N ALA A 37 0.88 6.45 6.87
CA ALA A 37 1.24 7.85 7.12
C ALA A 37 1.08 8.73 5.87
N ASN A 38 1.13 8.15 4.67
CA ASN A 38 1.00 8.83 3.38
C ASN A 38 -0.09 8.17 2.54
N GLN A 39 -0.73 8.96 1.68
CA GLN A 39 -1.75 8.45 0.74
C GLN A 39 -1.13 7.75 -0.48
N THR A 40 0.17 7.95 -0.71
CA THR A 40 0.90 7.39 -1.85
C THR A 40 1.80 6.25 -1.41
N HIS A 41 1.78 5.16 -2.17
CA HIS A 41 2.74 4.08 -2.02
C HIS A 41 4.00 4.40 -2.83
N LEU A 42 5.12 4.60 -2.16
CA LEU A 42 6.40 4.92 -2.79
C LEU A 42 7.18 3.64 -3.10
N TRP A 43 7.60 3.48 -4.36
CA TRP A 43 8.52 2.42 -4.74
C TRP A 43 9.94 2.73 -4.28
N LYS A 44 10.25 2.31 -3.06
CA LYS A 44 11.52 2.59 -2.38
C LYS A 44 12.80 2.12 -3.13
N PRO A 45 12.80 1.03 -3.91
CA PRO A 45 14.03 0.55 -4.57
C PRO A 45 14.72 1.58 -5.48
N LEU A 46 13.94 2.43 -6.17
CA LEU A 46 14.48 3.42 -7.10
C LEU A 46 14.74 4.79 -6.47
N LEU A 47 14.65 4.91 -5.13
CA LEU A 47 14.86 6.22 -4.49
C LEU A 47 16.27 6.77 -4.65
N HIS A 48 17.27 5.90 -4.83
CA HIS A 48 18.62 6.33 -5.10
C HIS A 48 18.75 6.99 -6.48
N GLU A 49 18.03 6.51 -7.49
CA GLU A 49 17.98 7.11 -8.83
C GLU A 49 17.20 8.44 -8.83
N VAL A 50 16.14 8.55 -8.03
CA VAL A 50 15.44 9.83 -7.81
C VAL A 50 16.35 10.83 -7.08
N ALA A 51 17.06 10.38 -6.05
CA ALA A 51 17.95 11.24 -5.27
C ALA A 51 19.15 11.75 -6.08
N THR A 52 19.62 10.97 -7.06
CA THR A 52 20.68 11.40 -7.99
C THR A 52 20.17 12.23 -9.16
N GLY A 53 18.84 12.35 -9.33
CA GLY A 53 18.21 13.02 -10.47
C GLY A 53 18.25 12.21 -11.78
N ALA A 54 18.58 10.91 -11.70
CA ALA A 54 18.56 10.01 -12.86
C ALA A 54 17.12 9.61 -13.27
N LEU A 55 16.18 9.68 -12.33
CA LEU A 55 14.74 9.54 -12.57
C LEU A 55 14.05 10.87 -12.23
N ASP A 56 13.38 11.47 -13.22
CA ASP A 56 12.52 12.64 -13.02
C ASP A 56 11.06 12.25 -13.29
N SER A 57 10.20 12.44 -12.29
CA SER A 57 8.76 12.18 -12.37
C SER A 57 7.98 13.19 -13.25
N GLY A 58 8.65 14.21 -13.79
CA GLY A 58 8.05 15.24 -14.66
C GLY A 58 8.33 15.09 -16.16
N ILE A 59 9.13 14.11 -16.59
CA ILE A 59 9.60 14.00 -17.99
C ILE A 59 9.04 12.77 -18.75
N ASP A 60 8.35 11.85 -18.08
CA ASP A 60 7.69 10.68 -18.72
C ASP A 60 6.16 10.67 -18.53
#